data_AF-A0AAQ4R2H6-F1
#
_entry.id   AF-A0AAQ4R2H6-F1
#
_cell.length_a   1.000
_cell.length_b   1.000
_cell.length_c   1.000
_cell.angle_alpha   90.00
_cell.angle_beta   90.00
_cell.angle_gamma   90.00
#
_symmetry.space_group_name_H-M   'P 1'
#
loop_
_entity.id
_entity.type
_entity.pdbx_description
1 polymer ?
#
loop_
_entity_poly.entity_id
_entity_poly.type
_entity_poly.pdbx_seq_one_letter_code
_entity_poly.pdbx_strand_id
1 'polypeptide(L)'
;QRQDIWPFPPKEEDPYSMEGIPEDLNYELQMKDGIVNVYDDAEALEQQRPHNLPYPDLETFAIDLSHVLAMIADGPTKTYCHRRLNFLASKFYLHEMMNEMAELKELKCVPHRDFYNVRKVDTHIHAAACMNQKHLLKFIKTTYQEEADRTVLEKGGKTFKLKEVFHKLDMDPYDLTVDSLDVHAGRQTFHRFDKFNSKYNPVGASELREIYLKSDNYIKGDYFARLVKEVSKELEESKYQHAEPRLSIYGRSPGEWESLATWFIQHKVHSPNMRWMIQVPRIYDIFKSKKQFTNYAKMLQNIFLPLFEATVNPRNMICVLFFVDDESKHSDHMFSYKSPKPEAWTTDDNPPYTYYLFYMYANIMVLNNLRKERGLNTFQFRPHCGEAGSVTHLVSAFLTADNISHGLNLKKSPVLQYLYYLAQVPIAMSPLSNNSLFLQYSKNPLREFLQKGLCVSLSTDDPMQFHYTKVREALMEEYAIAAQLWKLSTCDLCEIARNSVLQSGLSHQEKKRFIGPNYLQGGPQGNDIRRTNVAQIRMAYRHETLCNELSFLVDAVKTDVATNPPE
;
A
#
# COMPACT_ATOMS: atom_id res chain seq x y z
N GLN A 1 -19.71 -6.37 -3.79
CA GLN A 1 -19.93 -4.93 -3.49
C GLN A 1 -18.63 -4.36 -2.96
N ARG A 2 -18.06 -3.34 -3.61
CA ARG A 2 -16.77 -2.75 -3.18
C ARG A 2 -16.99 -1.93 -1.91
N GLN A 3 -15.99 -1.99 -1.04
CA GLN A 3 -15.85 -1.24 0.20
C GLN A 3 -16.31 0.23 0.09
N ASP A 4 -17.27 0.63 0.93
CA ASP A 4 -17.79 2.00 1.00
C ASP A 4 -16.80 2.88 1.79
N ILE A 5 -15.74 3.31 1.11
CA ILE A 5 -14.87 4.36 1.63
C ILE A 5 -15.66 5.66 1.57
N TRP A 6 -15.87 6.29 2.73
CA TRP A 6 -16.60 7.55 2.83
C TRP A 6 -15.92 8.66 2.01
N PRO A 7 -16.71 9.53 1.36
CA PRO A 7 -16.17 10.69 0.68
C PRO A 7 -15.51 11.62 1.68
N PHE A 8 -14.58 12.41 1.17
CA PHE A 8 -13.98 13.45 1.97
C PHE A 8 -15.02 14.49 2.41
N PRO A 9 -14.93 15.01 3.65
CA PRO A 9 -15.77 16.12 4.05
C PRO A 9 -15.54 17.34 3.14
N PRO A 10 -16.59 18.12 2.82
CA PRO A 10 -16.47 19.39 2.13
C PRO A 10 -15.51 20.34 2.86
N LYS A 11 -14.95 21.33 2.15
CA LYS A 11 -13.98 22.30 2.71
C LYS A 11 -14.47 23.08 3.92
N GLU A 12 -15.78 23.09 4.16
CA GLU A 12 -16.47 23.86 5.20
C GLU A 12 -16.76 23.02 6.46
N GLU A 13 -16.57 21.71 6.40
CA GLU A 13 -16.78 20.79 7.54
C GLU A 13 -15.45 20.45 8.21
N ASP A 14 -15.44 20.38 9.55
CA ASP A 14 -14.24 19.94 10.29
C ASP A 14 -14.07 18.42 10.09
N PRO A 15 -12.98 17.96 9.45
CA PRO A 15 -12.70 16.53 9.27
C PRO A 15 -12.51 15.77 10.59
N TYR A 16 -12.35 16.49 11.71
CA TYR A 16 -12.24 15.93 13.06
C TYR A 16 -13.49 16.18 13.91
N SER A 17 -14.62 16.58 13.30
CA SER A 17 -15.88 16.73 14.01
C SER A 17 -16.32 15.42 14.65
N MET A 18 -16.76 15.51 15.91
CA MET A 18 -17.34 14.39 16.66
C MET A 18 -18.88 14.34 16.56
N GLU A 19 -19.48 15.22 15.76
CA GLU A 19 -20.93 15.27 15.56
C GLU A 19 -21.40 14.07 14.74
N GLY A 20 -22.48 13.40 15.19
CA GLY A 20 -23.05 12.25 14.49
C GLY A 20 -22.33 10.91 14.69
N ILE A 21 -21.39 10.83 15.64
CA ILE A 21 -20.73 9.56 15.99
C ILE A 21 -21.75 8.56 16.56
N PRO A 22 -21.87 7.34 16.00
CA PRO A 22 -22.82 6.35 16.49
C PRO A 22 -22.49 5.89 17.92
N GLU A 23 -23.52 5.47 18.64
CA GLU A 23 -23.43 5.13 20.07
C GLU A 23 -22.61 3.86 20.35
N ASP A 24 -22.29 3.64 21.63
CA ASP A 24 -21.63 2.43 22.07
C ASP A 24 -22.57 1.23 21.90
N LEU A 25 -22.08 0.15 21.27
CA LEU A 25 -22.82 -1.10 21.14
C LEU A 25 -22.77 -1.94 22.42
N ASN A 26 -21.87 -1.64 23.36
CA ASN A 26 -21.59 -2.42 24.57
C ASN A 26 -21.20 -3.89 24.26
N TYR A 27 -20.62 -4.11 23.09
CA TYR A 27 -20.13 -5.42 22.67
C TYR A 27 -18.83 -5.77 23.38
N GLU A 28 -18.69 -7.04 23.75
CA GLU A 28 -17.48 -7.56 24.37
C GLU A 28 -16.53 -8.12 23.30
N LEU A 29 -15.22 -7.92 23.51
CA LEU A 29 -14.18 -8.26 22.54
C LEU A 29 -13.20 -9.26 23.16
N GLN A 30 -12.95 -10.38 22.47
CA GLN A 30 -11.93 -11.33 22.90
C GLN A 30 -11.16 -11.87 21.69
N MET A 31 -9.83 -11.78 21.73
CA MET A 31 -8.99 -12.44 20.75
C MET A 31 -8.83 -13.92 21.11
N LYS A 32 -9.20 -14.80 20.17
CA LYS A 32 -9.08 -16.25 20.29
C LYS A 32 -8.42 -16.80 19.04
N ASP A 33 -7.39 -17.62 19.21
CA ASP A 33 -6.61 -18.19 18.11
C ASP A 33 -6.04 -17.10 17.16
N GLY A 34 -5.71 -15.93 17.72
CA GLY A 34 -5.23 -14.73 17.01
C GLY A 34 -6.25 -14.00 16.14
N ILE A 35 -7.53 -14.32 16.24
CA ILE A 35 -8.63 -13.62 15.56
C ILE A 35 -9.54 -12.98 16.61
N VAL A 36 -9.94 -11.73 16.40
CA VAL A 36 -10.88 -11.05 17.30
C VAL A 36 -12.29 -11.57 17.11
N ASN A 37 -12.87 -12.14 18.16
CA ASN A 37 -14.28 -12.47 18.24
C ASN A 37 -15.03 -11.33 18.94
N VAL A 38 -16.19 -10.99 18.38
CA VAL A 38 -17.10 -9.97 18.89
C VAL A 38 -18.29 -10.68 19.51
N TYR A 39 -18.73 -10.26 20.69
CA TYR A 39 -19.87 -10.84 21.39
C TYR A 39 -20.88 -9.73 21.72
N ASP A 40 -22.17 -9.99 21.50
CA ASP A 40 -23.22 -8.98 21.67
C ASP A 40 -23.38 -8.53 23.13
N ASP A 41 -23.16 -9.44 24.08
CA ASP A 41 -23.27 -9.19 25.52
C ASP A 41 -22.35 -10.13 26.33
N ALA A 42 -22.26 -9.88 27.64
CA ALA A 42 -21.46 -10.70 28.55
C ALA A 42 -21.94 -12.16 28.65
N GLU A 43 -23.24 -12.41 28.46
CA GLU A 43 -23.81 -13.76 28.49
C GLU A 43 -23.35 -14.58 27.26
N ALA A 44 -23.32 -13.95 26.08
CA ALA A 44 -22.82 -14.51 24.84
C ALA A 44 -21.32 -14.81 24.91
N LEU A 45 -20.55 -13.99 25.63
CA LEU A 45 -19.14 -14.25 25.92
C LEU A 45 -18.97 -15.49 26.80
N GLU A 46 -19.77 -15.62 27.87
CA GLU A 46 -19.77 -16.79 28.76
C GLU A 46 -20.17 -18.07 28.01
N GLN A 47 -21.16 -17.98 27.12
CA GLN A 47 -21.63 -19.09 26.28
C GLN A 47 -20.74 -19.35 25.05
N GLN A 48 -19.69 -18.55 24.83
CA GLN A 48 -18.79 -18.63 23.68
C GLN A 48 -19.55 -18.61 22.33
N ARG A 49 -20.59 -17.77 22.24
CA ARG A 49 -21.40 -17.57 21.04
C ARG A 49 -21.04 -16.23 20.38
N PRO A 50 -20.05 -16.20 19.46
CA PRO A 50 -19.65 -14.97 18.80
C PRO A 50 -20.73 -14.46 17.85
N HIS A 51 -20.76 -13.13 17.67
CA HIS A 51 -21.55 -12.46 16.63
C HIS A 51 -21.10 -12.94 15.24
N ASN A 52 -22.05 -13.11 14.33
CA ASN A 52 -21.81 -13.79 13.06
C ASN A 52 -21.12 -12.87 12.05
N LEU A 53 -19.78 -12.79 12.13
CA LEU A 53 -18.93 -12.05 11.21
C LEU A 53 -18.11 -13.03 10.37
N PRO A 54 -18.52 -13.35 9.13
CA PRO A 54 -17.90 -14.45 8.38
C PRO A 54 -16.47 -14.12 7.92
N TYR A 55 -15.58 -15.09 8.04
CA TYR A 55 -14.23 -15.07 7.47
C TYR A 55 -13.78 -16.49 7.11
N PRO A 56 -12.84 -16.69 6.16
CA PRO A 56 -12.36 -18.03 5.86
C PRO A 56 -11.49 -18.53 7.00
N ASP A 57 -11.74 -19.76 7.43
CA ASP A 57 -10.92 -20.42 8.42
C ASP A 57 -9.52 -20.76 7.87
N LEU A 58 -8.63 -21.12 8.79
CA LEU A 58 -7.25 -21.45 8.47
C LEU A 58 -7.12 -22.68 7.57
N GLU A 59 -8.03 -23.65 7.73
CA GLU A 59 -8.01 -24.89 6.96
C GLU A 59 -8.35 -24.61 5.49
N THR A 60 -9.42 -23.88 5.24
CA THR A 60 -9.85 -23.43 3.91
C THR A 60 -8.73 -22.64 3.24
N PHE A 61 -8.15 -21.66 3.93
CA PHE A 61 -7.03 -20.88 3.38
C PHE A 61 -5.82 -21.76 3.04
N ALA A 62 -5.47 -22.73 3.90
CA ALA A 62 -4.34 -23.62 3.65
C ALA A 62 -4.59 -24.58 2.47
N ILE A 63 -5.82 -25.06 2.30
CA ILE A 63 -6.22 -25.90 1.17
C ILE A 63 -6.13 -25.09 -0.13
N ASP A 64 -6.72 -23.89 -0.16
CA ASP A 64 -6.70 -23.01 -1.34
C ASP A 64 -5.27 -22.59 -1.70
N LEU A 65 -4.45 -22.26 -0.71
CA LEU A 65 -3.02 -21.99 -0.91
C LEU A 65 -2.32 -23.18 -1.55
N SER A 66 -2.60 -24.40 -1.08
CA SER A 66 -2.01 -25.63 -1.62
C SER A 66 -2.46 -25.90 -3.05
N HIS A 67 -3.73 -25.64 -3.38
CA HIS A 67 -4.24 -25.75 -4.76
C HIS A 67 -3.52 -24.80 -5.71
N VAL A 68 -3.35 -23.53 -5.34
CA VAL A 68 -2.65 -22.58 -6.19
C VAL A 68 -1.16 -22.93 -6.31
N LEU A 69 -0.53 -23.39 -5.23
CA LEU A 69 0.86 -23.87 -5.28
C LEU A 69 1.02 -25.10 -6.19
N ALA A 70 0.07 -26.03 -6.18
CA ALA A 70 0.06 -27.18 -7.08
C ALA A 70 -0.06 -26.73 -8.55
N MET A 71 -0.95 -25.78 -8.86
CA MET A 71 -1.05 -25.18 -10.21
C MET A 71 0.26 -24.51 -10.64
N ILE A 72 0.93 -23.81 -9.72
CA ILE A 72 2.22 -23.18 -9.98
C ILE A 72 3.32 -24.21 -10.16
N ALA A 73 3.23 -25.41 -9.57
CA ALA A 73 4.21 -26.47 -9.75
C ALA A 73 4.01 -27.23 -11.07
N ASP A 74 2.78 -27.31 -11.57
CA ASP A 74 2.38 -28.09 -12.74
C ASP A 74 3.06 -27.63 -14.05
N GLY A 75 3.73 -28.57 -14.73
CA GLY A 75 4.54 -28.31 -15.94
C GLY A 75 3.72 -27.91 -17.17
N PRO A 76 2.67 -28.67 -17.53
CA PRO A 76 1.73 -28.31 -18.59
C PRO A 76 1.09 -26.93 -18.36
N THR A 77 0.59 -26.65 -17.15
CA THR A 77 -0.03 -25.36 -16.81
C THR A 77 0.95 -24.21 -16.96
N LYS A 78 2.20 -24.34 -16.47
CA LYS A 78 3.25 -23.33 -16.70
C LYS A 78 3.45 -23.02 -18.18
N THR A 79 3.54 -24.08 -18.99
CA THR A 79 3.80 -23.95 -20.43
C THR A 79 2.62 -23.27 -21.13
N TYR A 80 1.39 -23.66 -20.76
CA TYR A 80 0.17 -23.05 -21.26
C TYR A 80 0.10 -21.56 -20.91
N CYS A 81 0.21 -21.20 -19.62
CA CYS A 81 0.16 -19.82 -19.17
C CYS A 81 1.26 -18.97 -19.81
N HIS A 82 2.49 -19.51 -19.93
CA HIS A 82 3.57 -18.82 -20.61
C HIS A 82 3.23 -18.52 -22.09
N ARG A 83 2.68 -19.50 -22.82
CA ARG A 83 2.22 -19.29 -24.20
C ARG A 83 1.10 -18.27 -24.29
N ARG A 84 0.10 -18.31 -23.39
CA ARG A 84 -0.99 -17.32 -23.33
C ARG A 84 -0.46 -15.92 -23.08
N LEU A 85 0.44 -15.76 -22.12
CA LEU A 85 1.05 -14.45 -21.80
C LEU A 85 1.88 -13.89 -22.95
N ASN A 86 2.64 -14.73 -23.65
CA ASN A 86 3.36 -14.31 -24.85
C ASN A 86 2.39 -13.92 -25.98
N PHE A 87 1.31 -14.69 -26.15
CA PHE A 87 0.24 -14.35 -27.10
C PHE A 87 -0.39 -12.98 -26.78
N LEU A 88 -0.71 -12.70 -25.51
CA LEU A 88 -1.25 -11.40 -25.09
C LEU A 88 -0.29 -10.24 -25.44
N ALA A 89 1.00 -10.41 -25.17
CA ALA A 89 2.01 -9.42 -25.51
C ALA A 89 2.11 -9.21 -27.03
N SER A 90 2.17 -10.28 -27.83
CA SER A 90 2.20 -10.19 -29.30
C SER A 90 0.92 -9.59 -29.88
N LYS A 91 -0.24 -9.91 -29.30
CA LYS A 91 -1.53 -9.35 -29.71
C LYS A 91 -1.58 -7.84 -29.44
N PHE A 92 -1.04 -7.38 -28.31
CA PHE A 92 -0.96 -5.95 -28.01
C PHE A 92 0.00 -5.23 -28.94
N TYR A 93 1.15 -5.84 -29.25
CA TYR A 93 2.08 -5.30 -30.24
C TYR A 93 1.42 -5.13 -31.63
N LEU A 94 0.65 -6.12 -32.08
CA LEU A 94 -0.14 -6.00 -33.31
C LEU A 94 -1.19 -4.88 -33.22
N HIS A 95 -1.87 -4.77 -32.09
CA HIS A 95 -2.82 -3.68 -31.83
C HIS A 95 -2.15 -2.32 -31.93
N GLU A 96 -0.99 -2.12 -31.31
CA GLU A 96 -0.20 -0.88 -31.41
C GLU A 96 0.12 -0.58 -32.88
N MET A 97 0.66 -1.55 -33.63
CA MET A 97 1.02 -1.36 -35.04
C MET A 97 -0.16 -0.93 -35.93
N MET A 98 -1.38 -1.40 -35.64
CA MET A 98 -2.57 -1.08 -36.44
C MET A 98 -3.30 0.18 -35.97
N ASN A 99 -3.30 0.44 -34.65
CA ASN A 99 -4.24 1.37 -34.03
C ASN A 99 -3.59 2.58 -33.34
N GLU A 100 -2.26 2.65 -33.18
CA GLU A 100 -1.59 3.76 -32.48
C GLU A 100 -2.00 5.14 -33.03
N MET A 101 -2.03 5.30 -34.36
CA MET A 101 -2.44 6.56 -35.00
C MET A 101 -3.92 6.88 -34.77
N ALA A 102 -4.77 5.86 -34.69
CA ALA A 102 -6.19 6.03 -34.41
C ALA A 102 -6.44 6.40 -32.95
N GLU A 103 -5.76 5.75 -32.00
CA GLU A 103 -5.76 6.13 -30.59
C GLU A 103 -5.30 7.57 -30.42
N LEU A 104 -4.18 7.95 -31.03
CA LEU A 104 -3.65 9.32 -30.96
C LEU A 104 -4.62 10.35 -31.56
N LYS A 105 -5.29 10.02 -32.67
CA LYS A 105 -6.31 10.87 -33.28
C LYS A 105 -7.49 11.06 -32.31
N GLU A 106 -7.93 9.99 -31.64
CA GLU A 106 -9.00 10.05 -30.65
C GLU A 106 -8.64 10.98 -29.49
N LEU A 107 -7.43 10.83 -28.93
CA LEU A 107 -6.93 11.71 -27.87
C LEU A 107 -6.88 13.18 -28.29
N LYS A 108 -6.38 13.48 -29.51
CA LYS A 108 -6.33 14.85 -30.05
C LYS A 108 -7.70 15.48 -30.25
N CYS A 109 -8.75 14.67 -30.41
CA CYS A 109 -10.12 15.16 -30.53
C CYS A 109 -10.75 15.53 -29.17
N VAL A 110 -10.09 15.21 -28.05
CA VAL A 110 -10.59 15.54 -26.70
C VAL A 110 -10.05 16.92 -26.31
N PRO A 111 -10.92 17.96 -26.27
CA PRO A 111 -10.47 19.28 -25.89
C PRO A 111 -10.06 19.32 -24.41
N HIS A 112 -9.04 20.12 -24.10
CA HIS A 112 -8.55 20.39 -22.73
C HIS A 112 -8.02 19.18 -21.94
N ARG A 113 -7.86 18.01 -22.57
CA ARG A 113 -7.29 16.82 -21.93
C ARG A 113 -5.98 16.39 -22.56
N ASP A 114 -5.05 16.09 -21.68
CA ASP A 114 -3.73 15.57 -21.95
C ASP A 114 -3.24 14.87 -20.68
N PHE A 115 -2.01 14.35 -20.72
CA PHE A 115 -1.39 13.68 -19.59
C PHE A 115 -1.19 14.57 -18.34
N TYR A 116 -1.11 15.89 -18.47
CA TYR A 116 -0.98 16.79 -17.31
C TYR A 116 -2.31 16.98 -16.60
N ASN A 117 -3.41 16.89 -17.33
CA ASN A 117 -4.75 17.20 -16.84
C ASN A 117 -5.58 15.97 -16.43
N VAL A 118 -4.98 14.77 -16.45
CA VAL A 118 -5.56 13.54 -15.91
C VAL A 118 -5.16 13.34 -14.46
N ARG A 119 -6.08 12.79 -13.66
CA ARG A 119 -5.85 12.51 -12.25
C ARG A 119 -4.92 11.30 -12.09
N LYS A 120 -3.94 11.42 -11.21
CA LYS A 120 -2.95 10.38 -10.90
C LYS A 120 -2.84 10.27 -9.39
N VAL A 121 -2.75 9.06 -8.89
CA VAL A 121 -2.58 8.78 -7.46
C VAL A 121 -1.26 8.06 -7.28
N ASP A 122 -0.41 8.59 -6.41
CA ASP A 122 0.74 7.84 -5.90
C ASP A 122 0.24 6.83 -4.88
N THR A 123 0.07 5.58 -5.30
CA THR A 123 -0.55 4.50 -4.51
C THR A 123 0.43 3.81 -3.55
N HIS A 124 1.71 4.17 -3.60
CA HIS A 124 2.74 3.64 -2.71
C HIS A 124 3.82 4.70 -2.44
N ILE A 125 3.70 5.32 -1.28
CA ILE A 125 4.65 6.29 -0.75
C ILE A 125 4.78 6.14 0.77
N HIS A 126 6.01 6.20 1.31
CA HIS A 126 6.25 6.19 2.75
C HIS A 126 6.24 7.61 3.31
N ALA A 127 5.41 7.87 4.33
CA ALA A 127 5.24 9.22 4.87
C ALA A 127 6.55 9.82 5.41
N ALA A 128 7.41 8.99 6.01
CA ALA A 128 8.70 9.41 6.55
C ALA A 128 9.71 9.86 5.46
N ALA A 129 9.47 9.51 4.20
CA ALA A 129 10.31 9.86 3.06
C ALA A 129 9.52 10.56 1.95
N CYS A 130 8.34 11.11 2.26
CA CYS A 130 7.50 11.76 1.26
C CYS A 130 8.07 13.09 0.76
N MET A 131 8.99 13.71 1.52
CA MET A 131 9.67 14.95 1.14
C MET A 131 10.93 14.69 0.30
N ASN A 132 11.42 15.70 -0.43
CA ASN A 132 12.73 15.65 -1.07
C ASN A 132 13.85 15.96 -0.05
N GLN A 133 15.03 15.36 -0.21
CA GLN A 133 16.26 15.69 0.53
C GLN A 133 16.56 17.20 0.68
N LYS A 134 16.37 18.00 -0.37
CA LYS A 134 16.57 19.46 -0.35
C LYS A 134 15.54 20.16 0.55
N HIS A 135 14.31 19.67 0.55
CA HIS A 135 13.24 20.20 1.40
C HIS A 135 13.53 19.88 2.86
N LEU A 136 13.87 18.63 3.18
CA LEU A 136 14.28 18.23 4.52
C LEU A 136 15.46 19.05 5.04
N LEU A 137 16.51 19.23 4.22
CA LEU A 137 17.67 20.05 4.59
C LEU A 137 17.26 21.49 4.92
N LYS A 138 16.46 22.11 4.05
CA LYS A 138 15.98 23.48 4.25
C LYS A 138 15.19 23.58 5.55
N PHE A 139 14.34 22.60 5.83
CA PHE A 139 13.55 22.54 7.05
C PHE A 139 14.45 22.46 8.29
N ILE A 140 15.42 21.54 8.31
CA ILE A 140 16.39 21.40 9.41
C ILE A 140 17.16 22.71 9.68
N LYS A 141 17.61 23.40 8.62
CA LYS A 141 18.30 24.69 8.77
C LYS A 141 17.38 25.77 9.33
N THR A 142 16.14 25.82 8.87
CA THR A 142 15.15 26.82 9.31
C THR A 142 14.78 26.60 10.78
N THR A 143 14.46 25.37 11.17
CA THR A 143 14.13 25.03 12.57
C THR A 143 15.30 25.25 13.51
N TYR A 144 16.54 25.02 13.06
CA TYR A 144 17.71 25.36 13.87
C TYR A 144 17.86 26.86 14.08
N GLN A 145 17.66 27.68 13.05
CA GLN A 145 17.76 29.14 13.15
C GLN A 145 16.67 29.74 14.04
N GLU A 146 15.44 29.22 13.97
CA GLU A 146 14.29 29.77 14.67
C GLU A 146 14.07 29.16 16.07
N GLU A 147 14.41 27.88 16.27
CA GLU A 147 14.05 27.10 17.47
C GLU A 147 15.25 26.40 18.13
N ALA A 148 16.47 26.93 18.00
CA ALA A 148 17.71 26.35 18.57
C ALA A 148 17.62 25.98 20.07
N ASP A 149 16.90 26.80 20.86
CA ASP A 149 16.78 26.65 22.31
C ASP A 149 15.63 25.73 22.75
N ARG A 150 14.84 25.21 21.80
CA ARG A 150 13.74 24.29 22.10
C ARG A 150 14.26 22.94 22.56
N THR A 151 13.64 22.39 23.61
CA THR A 151 13.89 21.02 24.06
C THR A 151 13.23 20.04 23.11
N VAL A 152 14.01 19.14 22.50
CA VAL A 152 13.55 18.27 21.41
C VAL A 152 13.71 16.78 21.68
N LEU A 153 14.54 16.40 22.64
CA LEU A 153 14.90 15.01 22.88
C LEU A 153 15.04 14.74 24.38
N GLU A 154 14.62 13.57 24.83
CA GLU A 154 14.88 13.07 26.17
C GLU A 154 15.58 11.71 26.06
N LYS A 155 16.79 11.58 26.63
CA LYS A 155 17.51 10.31 26.71
C LYS A 155 18.06 10.10 28.12
N GLY A 156 17.63 9.03 28.78
CA GLY A 156 18.13 8.65 30.12
C GLY A 156 17.78 9.66 31.22
N GLY A 157 16.59 10.27 31.16
CA GLY A 157 16.12 11.27 32.12
C GLY A 157 16.78 12.65 31.99
N LYS A 158 17.60 12.86 30.95
CA LYS A 158 18.13 14.18 30.58
C LYS A 158 17.46 14.67 29.32
N THR A 159 17.00 15.91 29.37
CA THR A 159 16.45 16.63 28.23
C THR A 159 17.56 17.37 27.48
N PHE A 160 17.47 17.38 26.15
CA PHE A 160 18.43 18.01 25.26
C PHE A 160 17.73 19.06 24.40
N LYS A 161 18.33 20.24 24.31
CA LYS A 161 17.93 21.29 23.36
C LYS A 161 18.39 20.96 21.94
N LEU A 162 17.74 21.54 20.93
CA LEU A 162 18.11 21.31 19.53
C LEU A 162 19.59 21.65 19.27
N LYS A 163 20.08 22.77 19.81
CA LYS A 163 21.50 23.13 19.74
C LYS A 163 22.44 22.11 20.39
N GLU A 164 22.04 21.53 21.51
CA GLU A 164 22.86 20.53 22.23
C GLU A 164 22.92 19.21 21.47
N VAL A 165 21.84 18.85 20.75
CA VAL A 165 21.83 17.69 19.85
C VAL A 165 22.85 17.88 18.72
N PHE A 166 22.85 19.05 18.05
CA PHE A 166 23.82 19.33 16.99
C PHE A 166 25.26 19.43 17.49
N HIS A 167 25.50 20.07 18.65
CA HIS A 167 26.82 20.07 19.29
C HIS A 167 27.31 18.66 19.63
N LYS A 168 26.43 17.76 20.08
CA LYS A 168 26.80 16.37 20.40
C LYS A 168 27.16 15.56 19.15
N LEU A 169 26.56 15.89 18.01
CA LEU A 169 26.88 15.27 16.73
C LEU A 169 28.15 15.85 16.09
N ASP A 170 28.76 16.87 16.69
CA ASP A 170 29.90 17.62 16.15
C ASP A 170 29.62 18.20 14.76
N MET A 171 28.43 18.80 14.60
CA MET A 171 27.96 19.32 13.31
C MET A 171 27.40 20.74 13.45
N ASP A 172 27.78 21.61 12.50
CA ASP A 172 27.09 22.88 12.28
C ASP A 172 25.98 22.71 11.22
N PRO A 173 24.71 23.01 11.54
CA PRO A 173 23.60 23.02 10.59
C PRO A 173 23.83 23.91 9.36
N TYR A 174 24.62 24.97 9.46
CA TYR A 174 24.97 25.82 8.33
C TYR A 174 25.76 25.04 7.26
N ASP A 175 26.68 24.18 7.68
CA ASP A 175 27.56 23.40 6.82
C ASP A 175 26.89 22.14 6.25
N LEU A 176 25.70 21.79 6.74
CA LEU A 176 24.94 20.67 6.19
C LEU A 176 24.63 20.90 4.70
N THR A 177 24.99 19.93 3.87
CA THR A 177 24.63 19.85 2.46
C THR A 177 23.64 18.71 2.25
N VAL A 178 23.11 18.62 1.03
CA VAL A 178 22.23 17.52 0.66
C VAL A 178 22.98 16.18 0.74
N ASP A 179 24.25 16.16 0.34
CA ASP A 179 25.07 14.96 0.39
C ASP A 179 25.46 14.59 1.83
N SER A 180 25.67 15.58 2.72
CA SER A 180 25.99 15.30 4.12
C SER A 180 24.82 14.70 4.90
N LEU A 181 23.57 14.89 4.45
CA LEU A 181 22.42 14.19 5.03
C LEU A 181 22.48 12.69 4.77
N ASP A 182 23.19 12.24 3.74
CA ASP A 182 23.37 10.84 3.37
C ASP A 182 22.06 10.02 3.29
N VAL A 183 20.95 10.67 2.91
CA VAL A 183 19.61 10.07 2.80
C VAL A 183 19.34 9.48 1.42
N HIS A 184 20.17 9.79 0.41
CA HIS A 184 19.97 9.32 -0.95
C HIS A 184 20.45 7.86 -1.13
N ALA A 185 19.67 7.05 -1.83
CA ALA A 185 20.03 5.67 -2.12
C ALA A 185 21.02 5.61 -3.31
N GLY A 186 22.29 5.34 -3.01
CA GLY A 186 23.33 5.18 -4.03
C GLY A 186 23.65 3.72 -4.37
N ARG A 187 24.69 3.51 -5.20
CA ARG A 187 25.18 2.16 -5.61
C ARG A 187 25.43 1.18 -4.45
N GLN A 188 25.71 1.70 -3.26
CA GLN A 188 25.98 0.89 -2.07
C GLN A 188 24.73 0.26 -1.43
N THR A 189 23.54 0.68 -1.83
CA THR A 189 22.26 0.17 -1.32
C THR A 189 21.72 -1.04 -2.10
N PHE A 190 22.31 -1.32 -3.27
CA PHE A 190 21.93 -2.45 -4.12
C PHE A 190 22.09 -3.79 -3.37
N HIS A 191 20.99 -4.54 -3.22
CA HIS A 191 20.87 -5.76 -2.43
C HIS A 191 21.20 -5.64 -0.92
N ARG A 192 21.31 -4.42 -0.37
CA ARG A 192 21.71 -4.16 1.03
C ARG A 192 20.62 -3.40 1.78
N PHE A 193 19.61 -4.13 2.24
CA PHE A 193 18.45 -3.59 2.97
C PHE A 193 18.82 -2.98 4.33
N ASP A 194 19.86 -3.50 4.97
CA ASP A 194 20.43 -2.92 6.19
C ASP A 194 20.94 -1.49 5.95
N LYS A 195 21.63 -1.27 4.83
CA LYS A 195 22.10 0.05 4.42
C LYS A 195 20.95 0.95 3.99
N PHE A 196 19.96 0.43 3.27
CA PHE A 196 18.74 1.18 2.94
C PHE A 196 18.01 1.67 4.19
N ASN A 197 17.77 0.81 5.17
CA ASN A 197 17.11 1.19 6.42
C ASN A 197 17.87 2.28 7.19
N SER A 198 19.20 2.32 7.06
CA SER A 198 20.02 3.37 7.65
C SER A 198 19.88 4.73 6.96
N LYS A 199 19.42 4.77 5.70
CA LYS A 199 19.17 6.02 4.94
C LYS A 199 17.99 6.84 5.45
N TYR A 200 17.12 6.25 6.27
CA TYR A 200 16.13 7.01 7.02
C TYR A 200 16.73 7.81 8.19
N ASN A 201 18.02 7.63 8.53
CA ASN A 201 18.70 8.38 9.57
C ASN A 201 19.49 9.53 8.93
N PRO A 202 19.03 10.79 9.01
CA PRO A 202 19.78 11.92 8.46
C PRO A 202 21.16 12.01 9.12
N VAL A 203 22.20 12.14 8.29
CA VAL A 203 23.62 12.10 8.70
C VAL A 203 24.00 10.81 9.46
N GLY A 204 23.26 9.73 9.28
CA GLY A 204 23.44 8.50 10.06
C GLY A 204 23.05 8.61 11.54
N ALA A 205 22.46 9.74 11.97
CA ALA A 205 22.06 9.98 13.35
C ALA A 205 20.61 9.54 13.59
N SER A 206 20.43 8.55 14.47
CA SER A 206 19.11 8.08 14.89
C SER A 206 18.27 9.17 15.56
N GLU A 207 18.95 10.09 16.24
CA GLU A 207 18.40 11.25 16.95
C GLU A 207 17.64 12.18 15.99
N LEU A 208 18.24 12.51 14.84
CA LEU A 208 17.61 13.41 13.88
C LEU A 208 16.39 12.77 13.22
N ARG A 209 16.43 11.46 12.99
CA ARG A 209 15.24 10.72 12.53
C ARG A 209 14.11 10.77 13.55
N GLU A 210 14.43 10.55 14.83
CA GLU A 210 13.45 10.61 15.91
C GLU A 210 12.82 12.00 16.04
N ILE A 211 13.62 13.06 15.93
CA ILE A 211 13.15 14.44 16.06
C ILE A 211 12.30 14.88 14.85
N TYR A 212 12.75 14.60 13.62
CA TYR A 212 12.14 15.18 12.41
C TYR A 212 11.18 14.25 11.66
N LEU A 213 11.33 12.92 11.77
CA LEU A 213 10.67 11.94 10.90
C LEU A 213 9.77 10.94 11.66
N LYS A 214 9.51 11.19 12.95
CA LYS A 214 8.61 10.37 13.77
C LYS A 214 7.42 11.19 14.27
N SER A 215 6.24 10.57 14.27
CA SER A 215 5.00 11.12 14.85
C SER A 215 5.00 11.04 16.38
N ASP A 216 5.62 10.02 16.94
CA ASP A 216 5.73 9.79 18.38
C ASP A 216 7.17 10.07 18.84
N ASN A 217 7.37 11.23 19.48
CA ASN A 217 8.63 11.69 20.04
C ASN A 217 8.37 12.73 21.16
N TYR A 218 9.43 13.26 21.79
CA TYR A 218 9.31 14.22 22.90
C TYR A 218 8.47 15.47 22.57
N ILE A 219 8.56 15.99 21.35
CA ILE A 219 7.77 17.15 20.88
C ILE A 219 6.43 16.75 20.27
N LYS A 220 5.96 15.53 20.52
CA LYS A 220 4.73 14.95 19.98
C LYS A 220 4.63 15.05 18.46
N GLY A 221 5.75 14.86 17.77
CA GLY A 221 5.82 14.83 16.31
C GLY A 221 5.52 16.17 15.59
N ASP A 222 5.64 17.31 16.29
CA ASP A 222 5.35 18.64 15.73
C ASP A 222 6.14 18.93 14.44
N TYR A 223 7.46 18.71 14.43
CA TYR A 223 8.28 18.91 13.22
C TYR A 223 7.86 18.01 12.06
N PHE A 224 7.56 16.74 12.33
CA PHE A 224 7.09 15.83 11.30
C PHE A 224 5.75 16.27 10.72
N ALA A 225 4.82 16.73 11.58
CA ALA A 225 3.54 17.26 11.14
C ALA A 225 3.68 18.51 10.27
N ARG A 226 4.58 19.44 10.62
CA ARG A 226 4.86 20.64 9.80
C ARG A 226 5.43 20.27 8.43
N LEU A 227 6.39 19.33 8.38
CA LEU A 227 6.95 18.82 7.13
C LEU A 227 5.87 18.22 6.23
N VAL A 228 5.02 17.36 6.79
CA VAL A 228 3.90 16.75 6.07
C VAL A 228 2.92 17.80 5.57
N LYS A 229 2.63 18.86 6.34
CA LYS A 229 1.76 19.95 5.91
C LYS A 229 2.36 20.77 4.77
N GLU A 230 3.66 21.03 4.81
CA GLU A 230 4.35 21.71 3.70
C GLU A 230 4.23 20.88 2.42
N VAL A 231 4.48 19.57 2.51
CA VAL A 231 4.28 18.63 1.39
C VAL A 231 2.83 18.60 0.91
N SER A 232 1.88 18.54 1.85
CA SER A 232 0.44 18.53 1.55
C SER A 232 0.01 19.77 0.78
N LYS A 233 0.52 20.95 1.19
CA LYS A 233 0.25 22.22 0.52
C LYS A 233 0.81 22.24 -0.91
N GLU A 234 2.03 21.74 -1.13
CA GLU A 234 2.58 21.59 -2.47
C GLU A 234 1.75 20.65 -3.35
N LEU A 235 1.19 19.59 -2.76
CA LEU A 235 0.31 18.64 -3.45
C LEU A 235 -1.07 19.25 -3.77
N GLU A 236 -1.61 20.11 -2.90
CA GLU A 236 -2.88 20.82 -3.12
C GLU A 236 -2.80 21.87 -4.24
N GLU A 237 -1.65 22.53 -4.39
CA GLU A 237 -1.36 23.38 -5.55
C GLU A 237 -1.40 22.58 -6.86
N SER A 238 -0.97 21.32 -6.82
CA SER A 238 -1.05 20.39 -7.94
C SER A 238 -2.44 19.80 -8.08
N LYS A 239 -3.28 20.48 -8.87
CA LYS A 239 -4.69 20.09 -9.04
C LYS A 239 -4.86 18.59 -9.35
N TYR A 240 -3.98 17.92 -10.09
CA TYR A 240 -4.23 16.58 -10.63
C TYR A 240 -3.52 15.42 -9.93
N GLN A 241 -2.69 15.71 -8.92
CA GLN A 241 -1.89 14.71 -8.23
C GLN A 241 -2.43 14.45 -6.82
N HIS A 242 -2.48 13.17 -6.47
CA HIS A 242 -2.92 12.67 -5.17
C HIS A 242 -1.88 11.68 -4.66
N ALA A 243 -1.85 11.43 -3.35
CA ALA A 243 -0.90 10.51 -2.74
C ALA A 243 -1.53 9.69 -1.62
N GLU A 244 -1.00 8.50 -1.40
CA GLU A 244 -1.41 7.58 -0.33
C GLU A 244 -0.28 7.30 0.69
N PRO A 245 0.24 8.30 1.42
CA PRO A 245 1.33 8.13 2.38
C PRO A 245 1.07 7.10 3.48
N ARG A 246 2.08 6.26 3.72
CA ARG A 246 2.09 5.18 4.70
C ARG A 246 2.73 5.61 6.03
N LEU A 247 2.02 5.45 7.14
CA LEU A 247 2.47 5.69 8.52
C LEU A 247 2.57 4.38 9.29
N SER A 248 3.59 4.22 10.13
CA SER A 248 3.82 2.96 10.84
C SER A 248 3.06 2.86 12.16
N ILE A 249 2.36 1.74 12.36
CA ILE A 249 2.05 1.16 13.68
C ILE A 249 2.90 -0.10 13.81
N TYR A 250 3.51 -0.32 14.96
CA TYR A 250 4.42 -1.46 15.17
C TYR A 250 3.76 -2.59 15.95
N GLY A 251 2.62 -2.34 16.59
CA GLY A 251 1.96 -3.31 17.47
C GLY A 251 2.70 -3.47 18.81
N ARG A 252 3.43 -2.44 19.25
CA ARG A 252 4.21 -2.54 20.51
C ARG A 252 3.39 -2.38 21.76
N SER A 253 2.42 -1.48 21.71
CA SER A 253 1.47 -1.24 22.77
C SER A 253 0.11 -0.93 22.16
N PRO A 254 -0.99 -1.18 22.89
CA PRO A 254 -2.33 -0.77 22.45
C PRO A 254 -2.43 0.75 22.22
N GLY A 255 -1.68 1.54 23.01
CA GLY A 255 -1.67 3.00 22.94
C GLY A 255 -1.03 3.60 21.69
N GLU A 256 -0.38 2.82 20.81
CA GLU A 256 0.18 3.36 19.56
C GLU A 256 -0.89 3.98 18.67
N TRP A 257 -2.10 3.40 18.63
CA TRP A 257 -3.22 3.95 17.87
C TRP A 257 -3.72 5.27 18.43
N GLU A 258 -3.84 5.37 19.75
CA GLU A 258 -4.26 6.60 20.43
C GLU A 258 -3.24 7.72 20.24
N SER A 259 -1.94 7.42 20.39
CA SER A 259 -0.86 8.38 20.11
C SER A 259 -0.91 8.88 18.66
N LEU A 260 -1.11 7.98 17.69
CA LEU A 260 -1.17 8.34 16.28
C LEU A 260 -2.43 9.17 15.96
N ALA A 261 -3.59 8.78 16.49
CA ALA A 261 -4.84 9.54 16.35
C ALA A 261 -4.71 10.93 16.97
N THR A 262 -4.13 11.03 18.16
CA THR A 262 -3.84 12.30 18.84
C THR A 262 -2.93 13.17 18.00
N TRP A 263 -1.88 12.60 17.38
CA TRP A 263 -1.00 13.35 16.48
C TRP A 263 -1.77 13.94 15.29
N PHE A 264 -2.66 13.17 14.66
CA PHE A 264 -3.50 13.67 13.56
C PHE A 264 -4.41 14.82 13.99
N ILE A 265 -5.09 14.68 15.12
CA ILE A 265 -6.06 15.66 15.63
C ILE A 265 -5.36 16.92 16.13
N GLN A 266 -4.37 16.76 17.02
CA GLN A 266 -3.64 17.86 17.65
C GLN A 266 -2.96 18.74 16.59
N HIS A 267 -2.34 18.11 15.60
CA HIS A 267 -1.65 18.84 14.55
C HIS A 267 -2.54 19.14 13.35
N LYS A 268 -3.80 18.71 13.29
CA LYS A 268 -4.68 18.89 12.12
C LYS A 268 -3.99 18.52 10.80
N VAL A 269 -3.37 17.34 10.76
CA VAL A 269 -2.65 16.85 9.57
C VAL A 269 -3.67 16.28 8.59
N HIS A 270 -4.08 17.11 7.64
CA HIS A 270 -5.17 16.82 6.73
C HIS A 270 -4.98 17.49 5.37
N SER A 271 -5.31 16.77 4.29
CA SER A 271 -5.33 17.29 2.93
C SER A 271 -6.34 16.53 2.05
N PRO A 272 -7.12 17.20 1.19
CA PRO A 272 -8.00 16.54 0.24
C PRO A 272 -7.26 15.71 -0.81
N ASN A 273 -5.97 16.01 -1.04
CA ASN A 273 -5.17 15.28 -2.02
C ASN A 273 -4.38 14.12 -1.40
N MET A 274 -4.41 13.96 -0.08
CA MET A 274 -3.79 12.83 0.61
C MET A 274 -4.82 11.88 1.21
N ARG A 275 -4.59 10.59 0.99
CA ARG A 275 -5.18 9.51 1.77
C ARG A 275 -4.06 8.85 2.52
N TRP A 276 -4.35 8.23 3.65
CA TRP A 276 -3.30 7.65 4.46
C TRP A 276 -3.38 6.12 4.41
N MET A 277 -2.31 5.46 4.81
CA MET A 277 -2.21 4.00 4.90
C MET A 277 -1.47 3.71 6.21
N ILE A 278 -1.91 2.76 7.04
CA ILE A 278 -1.15 2.32 8.22
C ILE A 278 -0.30 1.11 7.87
N GLN A 279 1.00 1.25 7.74
CA GLN A 279 1.91 0.11 7.59
C GLN A 279 2.24 -0.54 8.93
N VAL A 280 2.45 -1.85 8.96
CA VAL A 280 2.98 -2.55 10.15
C VAL A 280 4.15 -3.44 9.75
N PRO A 281 5.35 -3.15 10.24
CA PRO A 281 6.53 -3.96 9.93
C PRO A 281 6.55 -5.34 10.63
N ARG A 282 7.09 -6.36 9.95
CA ARG A 282 7.35 -7.77 10.31
C ARG A 282 8.61 -7.83 11.13
N ILE A 283 8.56 -7.19 12.30
CA ILE A 283 9.72 -7.08 13.19
C ILE A 283 9.43 -7.70 14.56
N TYR A 284 8.56 -8.73 14.60
CA TYR A 284 8.28 -9.49 15.80
C TYR A 284 9.55 -10.05 16.44
N ASP A 285 10.51 -10.56 15.64
CA ASP A 285 11.82 -11.04 16.08
C ASP A 285 12.60 -10.00 16.90
N ILE A 286 12.56 -8.72 16.48
CA ILE A 286 13.22 -7.61 17.16
C ILE A 286 12.55 -7.32 18.51
N PHE A 287 11.22 -7.40 18.59
CA PHE A 287 10.51 -7.14 19.85
C PHE A 287 10.59 -8.32 20.82
N LYS A 288 10.60 -9.54 20.27
CA LYS A 288 10.76 -10.77 21.02
C LYS A 288 12.15 -10.87 21.65
N SER A 289 13.20 -10.56 20.90
CA SER A 289 14.58 -10.49 21.44
C SER A 289 14.75 -9.42 22.53
N LYS A 290 13.99 -8.32 22.45
CA LYS A 290 13.90 -7.30 23.52
C LYS A 290 12.98 -7.67 24.68
N LYS A 291 12.40 -8.87 24.68
CA LYS A 291 11.45 -9.39 25.68
C LYS A 291 10.22 -8.49 25.88
N GLN A 292 9.80 -7.78 24.84
CA GLN A 292 8.61 -6.93 24.89
C GLN A 292 7.30 -7.73 24.77
N PHE A 293 7.32 -8.88 24.09
CA PHE A 293 6.17 -9.79 23.97
C PHE A 293 6.50 -11.22 24.40
N THR A 294 5.48 -11.92 24.88
CA THR A 294 5.52 -13.35 25.18
C THR A 294 5.29 -14.20 23.93
N ASN A 295 4.34 -13.80 23.07
CA ASN A 295 3.95 -14.51 21.85
C ASN A 295 3.48 -13.55 20.75
N TYR A 296 3.25 -14.09 19.56
CA TYR A 296 2.77 -13.32 18.40
C TYR A 296 1.34 -12.80 18.57
N ALA A 297 0.46 -13.53 19.26
CA ALA A 297 -0.89 -13.08 19.58
C ALA A 297 -0.90 -11.70 20.26
N LYS A 298 0.07 -11.39 21.13
CA LYS A 298 0.14 -10.08 21.77
C LYS A 298 0.35 -8.92 20.78
N MET A 299 1.13 -9.15 19.72
CA MET A 299 1.32 -8.16 18.65
C MET A 299 0.01 -7.94 17.88
N LEU A 300 -0.70 -9.01 17.52
CA LEU A 300 -2.02 -8.93 16.88
C LEU A 300 -3.05 -8.22 17.77
N GLN A 301 -3.06 -8.51 19.06
CA GLN A 301 -3.92 -7.83 20.04
C GLN A 301 -3.68 -6.31 20.03
N ASN A 302 -2.43 -5.88 20.11
CA ASN A 302 -2.07 -4.47 20.12
C ASN A 302 -2.43 -3.75 18.80
N ILE A 303 -2.48 -4.48 17.67
CA ILE A 303 -2.85 -3.93 16.37
C ILE A 303 -4.38 -3.86 16.21
N PHE A 304 -5.08 -4.95 16.52
CA PHE A 304 -6.49 -5.09 16.16
C PHE A 304 -7.46 -4.72 17.27
N LEU A 305 -7.21 -5.07 18.54
CA LEU A 305 -8.17 -4.77 19.61
C LEU A 305 -8.51 -3.27 19.68
N PRO A 306 -7.55 -2.32 19.62
CA PRO A 306 -7.90 -0.90 19.63
C PRO A 306 -8.79 -0.47 18.45
N LEU A 307 -8.66 -1.13 17.29
CA LEU A 307 -9.51 -0.86 16.13
C LEU A 307 -10.93 -1.39 16.31
N PHE A 308 -11.08 -2.56 16.95
CA PHE A 308 -12.38 -3.10 17.29
C PHE A 308 -13.04 -2.29 18.39
N GLU A 309 -12.30 -1.88 19.42
CA GLU A 309 -12.76 -0.97 20.48
C GLU A 309 -13.23 0.37 19.88
N ALA A 310 -12.44 0.97 18.97
CA ALA A 310 -12.84 2.15 18.20
C ALA A 310 -14.07 1.92 17.32
N THR A 311 -14.30 0.68 16.89
CA THR A 311 -15.46 0.31 16.07
C THR A 311 -16.69 0.07 16.93
N VAL A 312 -16.57 -0.44 18.16
CA VAL A 312 -17.66 -0.70 19.12
C VAL A 312 -18.05 0.58 19.85
N ASN A 313 -17.07 1.39 20.25
CA ASN A 313 -17.27 2.69 20.86
C ASN A 313 -16.42 3.75 20.15
N PRO A 314 -16.95 4.35 19.06
CA PRO A 314 -16.20 5.33 18.29
C PRO A 314 -16.04 6.70 18.98
N ARG A 315 -16.72 6.93 20.12
CA ARG A 315 -16.48 8.14 20.93
C ARG A 315 -15.11 8.14 21.57
N ASN A 316 -14.53 6.96 21.79
CA ASN A 316 -13.25 6.82 22.48
C ASN A 316 -12.04 6.88 21.54
N MET A 317 -12.18 6.52 20.25
CA MET A 317 -11.03 6.45 19.33
C MET A 317 -11.42 6.72 17.87
N ILE A 318 -10.71 7.67 17.23
CA ILE A 318 -10.78 7.87 15.78
C ILE A 318 -9.67 7.05 15.12
N CYS A 319 -10.03 5.98 14.42
CA CYS A 319 -9.06 5.17 13.68
C CYS A 319 -9.37 5.14 12.19
N VAL A 320 -8.32 5.36 11.40
CA VAL A 320 -8.35 5.15 9.95
C VAL A 320 -7.06 4.36 9.57
N LEU A 321 -7.13 3.54 8.51
CA LEU A 321 -6.07 3.25 7.48
C LEU A 321 -5.32 1.88 7.50
N PHE A 322 -4.69 1.54 6.34
CA PHE A 322 -4.27 0.19 5.84
C PHE A 322 -2.79 -0.20 5.78
N PHE A 323 -2.60 -1.52 5.97
CA PHE A 323 -1.37 -2.33 6.16
C PHE A 323 -0.36 -2.43 5.02
N VAL A 324 0.92 -2.56 5.40
CA VAL A 324 2.10 -2.81 4.55
C VAL A 324 3.23 -3.42 5.39
N ASP A 325 4.12 -4.21 4.77
CA ASP A 325 5.27 -4.83 5.43
C ASP A 325 6.50 -5.16 4.53
N ASP A 326 7.72 -5.31 5.09
CA ASP A 326 9.02 -5.68 4.50
C ASP A 326 9.14 -7.18 4.18
N GLU A 327 9.39 -7.49 2.90
CA GLU A 327 9.43 -8.83 2.34
C GLU A 327 10.82 -9.51 2.38
N SER A 328 11.88 -8.76 2.71
CA SER A 328 13.27 -9.17 2.43
C SER A 328 13.83 -10.26 3.35
N LYS A 329 13.26 -10.46 4.55
CA LYS A 329 13.68 -11.52 5.48
C LYS A 329 13.11 -12.88 5.06
N HIS A 330 14.00 -13.84 4.74
CA HIS A 330 13.65 -15.24 4.49
C HIS A 330 13.09 -15.88 5.76
N SER A 331 12.01 -16.65 5.60
CA SER A 331 11.51 -17.57 6.62
C SER A 331 11.53 -18.98 6.02
N ASP A 332 12.31 -19.88 6.59
CA ASP A 332 12.48 -21.25 6.07
C ASP A 332 11.26 -22.17 6.31
N HIS A 333 10.25 -21.69 7.08
CA HIS A 333 9.06 -22.47 7.41
C HIS A 333 7.90 -22.19 6.46
N MET A 334 7.45 -23.23 5.76
CA MET A 334 6.19 -23.22 5.00
C MET A 334 5.00 -23.24 5.97
N PHE A 335 4.11 -22.26 5.85
CA PHE A 335 2.87 -22.19 6.60
C PHE A 335 1.92 -23.32 6.20
N SER A 336 1.31 -23.98 7.18
CA SER A 336 0.33 -25.05 6.97
C SER A 336 -0.77 -25.00 8.03
N TYR A 337 -1.84 -25.78 7.86
CA TYR A 337 -2.89 -25.91 8.88
C TYR A 337 -2.37 -26.44 10.24
N LYS A 338 -1.19 -27.09 10.25
CA LYS A 338 -0.53 -27.56 11.49
C LYS A 338 0.37 -26.49 12.12
N SER A 339 0.52 -25.33 11.50
CA SER A 339 1.32 -24.25 12.06
C SER A 339 0.74 -23.81 13.41
N PRO A 340 1.60 -23.47 14.38
CA PRO A 340 1.14 -23.13 15.72
C PRO A 340 0.28 -21.86 15.68
N LYS A 341 -0.77 -21.85 16.52
CA LYS A 341 -1.63 -20.69 16.69
C LYS A 341 -0.85 -19.49 17.25
N PRO A 342 -1.30 -18.24 17.06
CA PRO A 342 -0.55 -17.04 17.45
C PRO A 342 -0.17 -17.01 18.94
N GLU A 343 -0.99 -17.60 19.81
CA GLU A 343 -0.74 -17.71 21.24
C GLU A 343 0.40 -18.69 21.56
N ALA A 344 0.54 -19.73 20.73
CA ALA A 344 1.57 -20.76 20.83
C ALA A 344 2.85 -20.41 20.07
N TRP A 345 2.84 -19.34 19.24
CA TRP A 345 4.05 -18.84 18.58
C TRP A 345 4.91 -18.06 19.59
N THR A 346 5.72 -18.79 20.35
CA THR A 346 6.62 -18.24 21.37
C THR A 346 8.10 -18.26 20.96
N THR A 347 8.42 -18.77 19.77
CA THR A 347 9.78 -18.83 19.24
C THR A 347 10.35 -17.43 19.00
N ASP A 348 11.68 -17.33 18.96
CA ASP A 348 12.39 -16.08 18.68
C ASP A 348 12.39 -15.74 17.18
N ASP A 349 12.07 -16.73 16.34
CA ASP A 349 11.95 -16.56 14.89
C ASP A 349 10.71 -15.76 14.50
N ASN A 350 10.86 -14.94 13.46
CA ASN A 350 9.75 -14.20 12.88
C ASN A 350 8.77 -15.16 12.17
N PRO A 351 7.44 -15.03 12.38
CA PRO A 351 6.48 -15.83 11.63
C PRO A 351 6.62 -15.67 10.10
N PRO A 352 6.33 -16.72 9.31
CA PRO A 352 6.38 -16.65 7.86
C PRO A 352 5.47 -15.56 7.27
N TYR A 353 5.81 -15.06 6.09
CA TYR A 353 5.01 -14.01 5.43
C TYR A 353 3.54 -14.43 5.23
N THR A 354 3.30 -15.66 4.77
CA THR A 354 1.94 -16.21 4.62
C THR A 354 1.17 -16.25 5.93
N TYR A 355 1.86 -16.50 7.05
CA TYR A 355 1.27 -16.50 8.39
C TYR A 355 0.73 -15.10 8.73
N TYR A 356 1.57 -14.07 8.56
CA TYR A 356 1.15 -12.67 8.75
C TYR A 356 -0.05 -12.35 7.87
N LEU A 357 0.02 -12.65 6.56
CA LEU A 357 -1.06 -12.32 5.63
C LEU A 357 -2.40 -12.93 6.02
N PHE A 358 -2.41 -14.20 6.43
CA PHE A 358 -3.65 -14.86 6.86
C PHE A 358 -4.28 -14.17 8.07
N TYR A 359 -3.54 -14.02 9.19
CA TYR A 359 -4.11 -13.43 10.41
C TYR A 359 -4.44 -11.95 10.23
N MET A 360 -3.65 -11.23 9.43
CA MET A 360 -3.96 -9.85 9.08
C MET A 360 -5.25 -9.76 8.28
N TYR A 361 -5.38 -10.57 7.22
CA TYR A 361 -6.57 -10.61 6.37
C TYR A 361 -7.82 -11.01 7.15
N ALA A 362 -7.76 -12.09 7.95
CA ALA A 362 -8.89 -12.60 8.72
C ALA A 362 -9.43 -11.52 9.69
N ASN A 363 -8.54 -10.89 10.46
CA ASN A 363 -8.95 -9.82 11.37
C ASN A 363 -9.48 -8.59 10.62
N ILE A 364 -8.88 -8.19 9.50
CA ILE A 364 -9.38 -7.10 8.65
C ILE A 364 -10.78 -7.43 8.12
N MET A 365 -11.05 -8.67 7.72
CA MET A 365 -12.34 -9.08 7.21
C MET A 365 -13.42 -9.04 8.29
N VAL A 366 -13.15 -9.60 9.47
CA VAL A 366 -14.07 -9.56 10.62
C VAL A 366 -14.38 -8.11 11.01
N LEU A 367 -13.34 -7.29 11.15
CA LEU A 367 -13.46 -5.86 11.44
C LEU A 367 -14.28 -5.14 10.38
N ASN A 368 -14.06 -5.44 9.10
CA ASN A 368 -14.80 -4.85 8.00
C ASN A 368 -16.26 -5.23 7.99
N ASN A 369 -16.61 -6.47 8.32
CA ASN A 369 -18.00 -6.89 8.38
C ASN A 369 -18.74 -6.14 9.48
N LEU A 370 -18.13 -6.00 10.67
CA LEU A 370 -18.69 -5.19 11.76
C LEU A 370 -18.82 -3.72 11.36
N ARG A 371 -17.79 -3.15 10.73
CA ARG A 371 -17.82 -1.74 10.28
C ARG A 371 -18.88 -1.50 9.22
N LYS A 372 -19.10 -2.44 8.30
CA LYS A 372 -20.19 -2.37 7.31
C LYS A 372 -21.56 -2.40 7.96
N GLU A 373 -21.79 -3.29 8.93
CA GLU A 373 -23.05 -3.35 9.69
C GLU A 373 -23.36 -2.02 10.37
N ARG A 374 -22.32 -1.34 10.88
CA ARG A 374 -22.43 0.01 11.47
C ARG A 374 -22.46 1.16 10.47
N GLY A 375 -22.29 0.91 9.17
CA GLY A 375 -22.14 1.93 8.14
C GLY A 375 -20.85 2.76 8.20
N LEU A 376 -19.83 2.31 8.96
CA LEU A 376 -18.52 2.97 9.09
C LEU A 376 -17.61 2.66 7.88
N ASN A 377 -16.59 3.50 7.68
CA ASN A 377 -15.59 3.29 6.62
C ASN A 377 -14.83 1.98 6.81
N THR A 378 -14.67 1.20 5.74
CA THR A 378 -14.02 -0.11 5.79
C THR A 378 -12.56 -0.06 5.37
N PHE A 379 -11.95 -1.24 5.36
CA PHE A 379 -10.53 -1.43 5.33
C PHE A 379 -9.97 -2.25 4.13
N GLN A 380 -9.09 -1.70 3.30
CA GLN A 380 -8.46 -2.39 2.14
C GLN A 380 -7.15 -3.08 2.49
N PHE A 381 -6.95 -4.33 2.10
CA PHE A 381 -5.70 -5.04 2.38
C PHE A 381 -4.71 -4.93 1.20
N ARG A 382 -3.58 -4.23 1.40
CA ARG A 382 -2.67 -3.78 0.32
C ARG A 382 -1.18 -4.03 0.64
N PRO A 383 -0.76 -5.30 0.79
CA PRO A 383 0.60 -5.63 1.22
C PRO A 383 1.67 -5.26 0.18
N HIS A 384 2.90 -4.99 0.63
CA HIS A 384 4.06 -5.12 -0.28
C HIS A 384 4.30 -6.59 -0.51
N CYS A 385 4.35 -6.99 -1.78
CA CYS A 385 4.41 -8.39 -2.14
C CYS A 385 5.08 -8.59 -3.49
N GLY A 386 5.98 -9.56 -3.56
CA GLY A 386 6.75 -9.91 -4.72
C GLY A 386 7.82 -8.91 -5.13
N GLU A 387 8.28 -7.99 -4.28
CA GLU A 387 9.51 -7.23 -4.53
C GLU A 387 10.73 -8.13 -4.44
N ALA A 388 10.75 -8.94 -3.38
CA ALA A 388 11.79 -9.91 -3.05
C ALA A 388 11.15 -11.20 -2.49
N GLY A 389 11.94 -12.09 -1.89
CA GLY A 389 11.41 -13.27 -1.21
C GLY A 389 10.85 -14.36 -2.13
N SER A 390 9.99 -15.21 -1.56
CA SER A 390 9.43 -16.41 -2.18
C SER A 390 8.20 -16.11 -3.04
N VAL A 391 7.98 -16.92 -4.07
CA VAL A 391 6.75 -16.88 -4.89
C VAL A 391 5.50 -17.16 -4.05
N THR A 392 5.62 -17.89 -2.94
CA THR A 392 4.51 -18.19 -2.01
C THR A 392 3.86 -16.92 -1.45
N HIS A 393 4.61 -15.83 -1.33
CA HIS A 393 4.08 -14.53 -0.90
C HIS A 393 3.01 -14.03 -1.86
N LEU A 394 3.30 -14.07 -3.17
CA LEU A 394 2.40 -13.64 -4.23
C LEU A 394 1.15 -14.52 -4.32
N VAL A 395 1.26 -15.81 -3.99
CA VAL A 395 0.11 -16.71 -3.88
C VAL A 395 -0.79 -16.30 -2.73
N SER A 396 -0.18 -16.04 -1.57
CA SER A 396 -0.91 -15.65 -0.35
C SER A 396 -1.63 -14.32 -0.57
N ALA A 397 -0.96 -13.35 -1.20
CA ALA A 397 -1.54 -12.05 -1.54
C ALA A 397 -2.62 -12.18 -2.62
N PHE A 398 -2.48 -13.06 -3.61
CA PHE A 398 -3.52 -13.29 -4.62
C PHE A 398 -4.85 -13.75 -3.99
N LEU A 399 -4.80 -14.56 -2.94
CA LEU A 399 -5.98 -15.08 -2.25
C LEU A 399 -6.62 -14.06 -1.29
N THR A 400 -5.85 -13.09 -0.79
CA THR A 400 -6.27 -12.27 0.37
C THR A 400 -6.29 -10.76 0.12
N ALA A 401 -5.46 -10.25 -0.79
CA ALA A 401 -5.23 -8.82 -0.95
C ALA A 401 -6.14 -8.18 -2.00
N ASP A 402 -6.53 -6.93 -1.75
CA ASP A 402 -7.24 -6.09 -2.72
C ASP A 402 -6.30 -5.58 -3.83
N ASN A 403 -5.02 -5.41 -3.53
CA ASN A 403 -3.94 -5.10 -4.48
C ASN A 403 -2.57 -5.29 -3.82
N ILE A 404 -1.50 -5.23 -4.63
CA ILE A 404 -0.12 -5.40 -4.14
C ILE A 404 0.77 -4.22 -4.51
N SER A 405 1.81 -3.99 -3.70
CA SER A 405 2.95 -3.12 -4.06
C SER A 405 4.16 -3.97 -4.51
N HIS A 406 4.85 -3.51 -5.55
CA HIS A 406 5.97 -4.11 -6.30
C HIS A 406 5.65 -5.21 -7.32
N GLY A 407 5.32 -6.43 -6.89
CA GLY A 407 4.99 -7.54 -7.81
C GLY A 407 6.10 -7.99 -8.78
N LEU A 408 7.36 -7.61 -8.58
CA LEU A 408 8.49 -7.94 -9.47
C LEU A 408 8.65 -9.43 -9.74
N ASN A 409 8.45 -10.27 -8.72
CA ASN A 409 8.61 -11.72 -8.77
C ASN A 409 7.53 -12.43 -9.59
N LEU A 410 6.44 -11.75 -9.99
CA LEU A 410 5.45 -12.31 -10.92
C LEU A 410 6.09 -12.71 -12.25
N LYS A 411 7.17 -12.02 -12.67
CA LYS A 411 7.91 -12.39 -13.89
C LYS A 411 8.54 -13.79 -13.83
N LYS A 412 8.71 -14.37 -12.63
CA LYS A 412 9.27 -15.71 -12.42
C LYS A 412 8.21 -16.81 -12.48
N SER A 413 6.92 -16.48 -12.41
CA SER A 413 5.83 -17.45 -12.40
C SER A 413 4.78 -17.09 -13.46
N PRO A 414 4.83 -17.72 -14.64
CA PRO A 414 3.82 -17.50 -15.69
C PRO A 414 2.40 -17.80 -15.22
N VAL A 415 2.22 -18.80 -14.36
CA VAL A 415 0.90 -19.18 -13.82
C VAL A 415 0.33 -18.05 -12.98
N LEU A 416 1.10 -17.53 -12.02
CA LEU A 416 0.63 -16.40 -11.20
C LEU A 416 0.45 -15.14 -12.02
N GLN A 417 1.39 -14.81 -12.93
CA GLN A 417 1.24 -13.64 -13.79
C GLN A 417 -0.08 -13.70 -14.59
N TYR A 418 -0.45 -14.89 -15.08
CA TYR A 418 -1.70 -15.09 -15.80
C TYR A 418 -2.92 -15.00 -14.88
N LEU A 419 -2.86 -15.53 -13.66
CA LEU A 419 -3.93 -15.38 -12.67
C LEU A 419 -4.17 -13.91 -12.28
N TYR A 420 -3.11 -13.13 -12.06
CA TYR A 420 -3.20 -11.69 -11.78
C TYR A 420 -3.80 -10.92 -12.97
N TYR A 421 -3.49 -11.34 -14.20
CA TYR A 421 -4.14 -10.82 -15.40
C TYR A 421 -5.63 -11.17 -15.44
N LEU A 422 -6.02 -12.43 -15.23
CA LEU A 422 -7.42 -12.86 -15.32
C LEU A 422 -8.29 -12.19 -14.24
N ALA A 423 -7.80 -12.15 -13.00
CA ALA A 423 -8.48 -11.52 -11.87
C ALA A 423 -8.36 -9.99 -11.87
N GLN A 424 -7.53 -9.41 -12.75
CA GLN A 424 -7.26 -7.98 -12.82
C GLN A 424 -6.85 -7.37 -11.46
N VAL A 425 -5.99 -8.09 -10.72
CA VAL A 425 -5.48 -7.63 -9.41
C VAL A 425 -4.50 -6.47 -9.64
N PRO A 426 -4.71 -5.28 -9.03
CA PRO A 426 -3.84 -4.13 -9.26
C PRO A 426 -2.44 -4.28 -8.64
N ILE A 427 -1.44 -3.73 -9.31
CA ILE A 427 -0.03 -3.78 -8.93
C ILE A 427 0.56 -2.37 -8.98
N ALA A 428 0.92 -1.80 -7.82
CA ALA A 428 1.67 -0.55 -7.75
C ALA A 428 3.16 -0.84 -7.87
N MET A 429 3.86 -0.22 -8.81
CA MET A 429 5.27 -0.49 -9.06
C MET A 429 6.08 0.80 -8.96
N SER A 430 7.27 0.72 -8.34
CA SER A 430 8.18 1.86 -8.14
C SER A 430 9.53 1.61 -8.83
N PRO A 431 9.64 1.82 -10.16
CA PRO A 431 10.82 1.45 -10.94
C PRO A 431 12.13 2.09 -10.50
N LEU A 432 12.16 3.35 -10.04
CA LEU A 432 13.40 3.99 -9.56
C LEU A 432 13.87 3.40 -8.24
N SER A 433 12.96 3.14 -7.30
CA SER A 433 13.27 2.41 -6.06
C SER A 433 13.85 1.04 -6.37
N ASN A 434 13.14 0.28 -7.22
CA ASN A 434 13.58 -1.05 -7.64
C ASN A 434 14.94 -1.03 -8.35
N ASN A 435 15.24 0.04 -9.10
CA ASN A 435 16.54 0.26 -9.73
C ASN A 435 17.69 0.40 -8.73
N SER A 436 17.45 1.10 -7.63
CA SER A 436 18.46 1.32 -6.60
C SER A 436 18.67 0.10 -5.71
N LEU A 437 17.64 -0.73 -5.50
CA LEU A 437 17.67 -1.80 -4.51
C LEU A 437 17.81 -3.22 -5.09
N PHE A 438 17.23 -3.54 -6.24
CA PHE A 438 17.01 -4.95 -6.64
C PHE A 438 17.42 -5.30 -8.07
N LEU A 439 17.11 -4.45 -9.05
CA LEU A 439 17.36 -4.76 -10.45
C LEU A 439 17.49 -3.51 -11.28
N GLN A 440 18.35 -3.53 -12.31
CA GLN A 440 18.47 -2.44 -13.27
C GLN A 440 17.11 -2.02 -13.86
N TYR A 441 16.91 -0.72 -14.05
CA TYR A 441 15.68 -0.12 -14.54
C TYR A 441 15.16 -0.77 -15.84
N SER A 442 16.06 -1.07 -16.77
CA SER A 442 15.72 -1.72 -18.05
C SER A 442 15.18 -3.15 -17.91
N LYS A 443 15.41 -3.79 -16.77
CA LYS A 443 14.93 -5.15 -16.44
C LYS A 443 13.64 -5.13 -15.61
N ASN A 444 13.11 -3.95 -15.29
CA ASN A 444 11.84 -3.84 -14.57
C ASN A 444 10.69 -4.32 -15.47
N PRO A 445 9.79 -5.19 -14.97
CA PRO A 445 8.78 -5.82 -15.80
C PRO A 445 7.53 -4.96 -16.04
N LEU A 446 7.46 -3.72 -15.54
CA LEU A 446 6.27 -2.86 -15.67
C LEU A 446 5.79 -2.73 -17.12
N ARG A 447 6.70 -2.42 -18.06
CA ARG A 447 6.35 -2.32 -19.50
C ARG A 447 5.75 -3.63 -20.01
N GLU A 448 6.36 -4.76 -19.68
CA GLU A 448 5.89 -6.08 -20.10
C GLU A 448 4.52 -6.40 -19.50
N PHE A 449 4.31 -6.08 -18.23
CA PHE A 449 3.04 -6.28 -17.54
C PHE A 449 1.93 -5.43 -18.16
N LEU A 450 2.22 -4.16 -18.48
CA LEU A 450 1.30 -3.28 -19.19
C LEU A 450 0.94 -3.83 -20.58
N GLN A 451 1.92 -4.28 -21.36
CA GLN A 451 1.68 -4.86 -22.69
C GLN A 451 0.78 -6.10 -22.59
N LYS A 452 1.03 -6.97 -21.60
CA LYS A 452 0.20 -8.15 -21.31
C LYS A 452 -1.19 -7.81 -20.77
N GLY A 453 -1.45 -6.55 -20.39
CA GLY A 453 -2.76 -6.10 -19.90
C GLY A 453 -3.00 -6.33 -18.41
N LEU A 454 -1.93 -6.47 -17.61
CA LEU A 454 -2.06 -6.44 -16.15
C LEU A 454 -2.38 -5.00 -15.70
N CYS A 455 -3.15 -4.89 -14.61
CA CYS A 455 -3.53 -3.61 -14.02
C CYS A 455 -2.37 -3.00 -13.21
N VAL A 456 -1.40 -2.40 -13.90
CA VAL A 456 -0.22 -1.76 -13.27
C VAL A 456 -0.40 -0.26 -13.08
N SER A 457 0.16 0.29 -12.00
CA SER A 457 0.33 1.73 -11.76
C SER A 457 1.79 2.06 -11.41
N LEU A 458 2.18 3.33 -11.60
CA LEU A 458 3.45 3.87 -11.12
C LEU A 458 3.30 4.49 -9.72
N SER A 459 4.31 4.33 -8.89
CA SER A 459 4.42 4.89 -7.54
C SER A 459 5.86 5.32 -7.23
N THR A 460 6.07 6.10 -6.16
CA THR A 460 7.39 6.70 -5.87
C THR A 460 8.18 6.01 -4.76
N ASP A 461 7.52 5.24 -3.89
CA ASP A 461 8.11 4.58 -2.73
C ASP A 461 8.67 5.58 -1.69
N ASP A 462 9.94 5.98 -1.84
CA ASP A 462 10.61 6.98 -1.01
C ASP A 462 11.15 8.13 -1.87
N PRO A 463 10.35 9.18 -2.18
CA PRO A 463 10.81 10.38 -2.87
C PRO A 463 12.13 10.94 -2.33
N MET A 464 12.29 10.99 -1.01
CA MET A 464 13.51 11.46 -0.35
C MET A 464 14.77 10.74 -0.82
N GLN A 465 14.67 9.43 -1.03
CA GLN A 465 15.81 8.55 -1.26
C GLN A 465 16.10 8.33 -2.74
N PHE A 466 15.08 8.39 -3.61
CA PHE A 466 15.20 7.97 -5.00
C PHE A 466 15.03 9.09 -6.03
N HIS A 467 14.47 10.23 -5.64
CA HIS A 467 14.08 11.29 -6.57
C HIS A 467 14.91 12.56 -6.35
N TYR A 468 15.17 13.29 -7.44
CA TYR A 468 15.86 14.58 -7.38
C TYR A 468 14.91 15.76 -7.53
N THR A 469 13.73 15.54 -8.13
CA THR A 469 12.72 16.57 -8.36
C THR A 469 11.93 16.92 -7.10
N LYS A 470 11.22 18.06 -7.11
CA LYS A 470 10.38 18.47 -5.97
C LYS A 470 9.32 17.40 -5.67
N VAL A 471 8.76 17.44 -4.46
CA VAL A 471 7.82 16.41 -3.99
C VAL A 471 6.62 16.25 -4.91
N ARG A 472 5.98 17.35 -5.31
CA ARG A 472 4.88 17.36 -6.30
C ARG A 472 5.28 16.90 -7.71
N GLU A 473 6.56 16.67 -7.95
CA GLU A 473 7.14 16.27 -9.24
C GLU A 473 7.76 14.87 -9.18
N ALA A 474 7.93 14.27 -8.00
CA ALA A 474 8.54 12.93 -7.85
C ALA A 474 7.75 11.87 -8.64
N LEU A 475 6.42 11.84 -8.50
CA LEU A 475 5.59 10.94 -9.32
C LEU A 475 5.73 11.27 -10.81
N MET A 476 5.79 12.55 -11.18
CA MET A 476 5.98 12.97 -12.57
C MET A 476 7.34 12.57 -13.14
N GLU A 477 8.39 12.54 -12.31
CA GLU A 477 9.72 12.04 -12.65
C GLU A 477 9.66 10.54 -12.98
N GLU A 478 8.95 9.72 -12.19
CA GLU A 478 8.70 8.31 -12.53
C GLU A 478 8.02 8.15 -13.90
N TYR A 479 6.92 8.89 -14.14
CA TYR A 479 6.24 8.84 -15.45
C TYR A 479 7.14 9.32 -16.59
N ALA A 480 7.91 10.39 -16.39
CA ALA A 480 8.78 10.95 -17.42
C ALA A 480 9.92 9.99 -17.79
N ILE A 481 10.58 9.38 -16.79
CA ILE A 481 11.66 8.43 -17.01
C ILE A 481 11.12 7.15 -17.65
N ALA A 482 9.99 6.63 -17.16
CA ALA A 482 9.31 5.48 -17.76
C ALA A 482 8.94 5.74 -19.22
N ALA A 483 8.35 6.90 -19.52
CA ALA A 483 7.98 7.28 -20.87
C ALA A 483 9.18 7.31 -21.83
N GLN A 484 10.29 7.90 -21.42
CA GLN A 484 11.47 8.04 -22.28
C GLN A 484 12.22 6.71 -22.46
N LEU A 485 12.41 5.94 -21.38
CA LEU A 485 13.18 4.70 -21.45
C LEU A 485 12.39 3.55 -22.09
N TRP A 486 11.09 3.46 -21.83
CA TRP A 486 10.24 2.40 -22.40
C TRP A 486 9.47 2.82 -23.64
N LYS A 487 9.62 4.09 -24.07
CA LYS A 487 8.93 4.67 -25.23
C LYS A 487 7.41 4.57 -25.13
N LEU A 488 6.86 4.86 -23.95
CA LEU A 488 5.43 4.81 -23.71
C LEU A 488 4.74 6.01 -24.38
N SER A 489 3.62 5.74 -25.05
CA SER A 489 2.76 6.75 -25.66
C SER A 489 1.98 7.53 -24.59
N THR A 490 1.38 8.66 -24.99
CA THR A 490 0.48 9.41 -24.10
C THR A 490 -0.72 8.56 -23.65
N CYS A 491 -1.23 7.67 -24.51
CA CYS A 491 -2.32 6.76 -24.18
C CYS A 491 -1.90 5.79 -23.07
N ASP A 492 -0.68 5.23 -23.15
CA ASP A 492 -0.13 4.32 -22.14
C ASP A 492 0.02 5.00 -20.79
N LEU A 493 0.57 6.21 -20.76
CA LEU A 493 0.74 6.98 -19.51
C LEU A 493 -0.63 7.30 -18.87
N CYS A 494 -1.63 7.64 -19.70
CA CYS A 494 -2.98 7.89 -19.22
C CYS A 494 -3.67 6.59 -18.73
N GLU A 495 -3.38 5.43 -19.35
CA GLU A 495 -3.85 4.12 -18.89
C GLU A 495 -3.29 3.78 -17.51
N ILE A 496 -1.97 3.95 -17.31
CA ILE A 496 -1.31 3.77 -16.01
C ILE A 496 -1.90 4.74 -14.97
N ALA A 497 -2.11 6.02 -15.32
CA ALA A 497 -2.72 7.00 -14.44
C ALA A 497 -4.17 6.63 -14.06
N ARG A 498 -4.99 6.18 -15.03
CA ARG A 498 -6.35 5.69 -14.77
C ARG A 498 -6.33 4.50 -13.81
N ASN A 499 -5.41 3.56 -14.01
CA ASN A 499 -5.26 2.38 -13.14
C ASN A 499 -4.88 2.78 -11.72
N SER A 500 -4.03 3.81 -11.54
CA SER A 500 -3.70 4.34 -10.20
C SER A 500 -4.94 4.83 -9.43
N VAL A 501 -5.88 5.51 -10.11
CA VAL A 501 -7.15 5.95 -9.50
C VAL A 501 -8.04 4.76 -9.17
N LEU A 502 -8.09 3.74 -10.04
CA LEU A 502 -8.87 2.52 -9.77
C LEU A 502 -8.34 1.77 -8.54
N GLN A 503 -7.03 1.66 -8.42
CA GLN A 503 -6.32 0.99 -7.35
C GLN A 503 -6.38 1.75 -6.01
N SER A 504 -6.44 3.08 -6.04
CA SER A 504 -6.46 3.92 -4.85
C SER A 504 -7.62 3.62 -3.87
N GLY A 505 -7.45 4.00 -2.61
CA GLY A 505 -8.46 4.04 -1.57
C GLY A 505 -9.33 5.29 -1.61
N LEU A 506 -9.50 5.93 -2.79
CA LEU A 506 -10.46 7.02 -2.96
C LEU A 506 -11.91 6.52 -2.84
N SER A 507 -12.79 7.39 -2.36
CA SER A 507 -14.22 7.09 -2.27
C SER A 507 -14.86 6.85 -3.63
N HIS A 508 -16.00 6.16 -3.63
CA HIS A 508 -16.78 5.95 -4.86
C HIS A 508 -17.13 7.26 -5.57
N GLN A 509 -17.47 8.31 -4.80
CA GLN A 509 -17.82 9.62 -5.33
C GLN A 509 -16.61 10.31 -5.99
N GLU A 510 -15.43 10.22 -5.37
CA GLU A 510 -14.19 10.75 -5.93
C GLU A 510 -13.79 10.01 -7.21
N LYS A 511 -13.88 8.67 -7.23
CA LYS A 511 -13.61 7.88 -8.43
C LYS A 511 -14.57 8.24 -9.57
N LYS A 512 -15.88 8.39 -9.28
CA LYS A 512 -16.86 8.90 -10.26
C LYS A 512 -16.45 10.26 -10.82
N ARG A 513 -15.97 11.16 -9.94
CA ARG A 513 -15.49 12.47 -10.34
C ARG A 513 -14.19 12.41 -11.14
N PHE A 514 -13.30 11.47 -10.87
CA PHE A 514 -11.96 11.46 -11.47
C PHE A 514 -11.91 10.74 -12.81
N ILE A 515 -12.62 9.63 -12.95
CA ILE A 515 -12.51 8.75 -14.13
C ILE A 515 -13.85 8.49 -14.84
N GLY A 516 -14.97 8.94 -14.26
CA GLY A 516 -16.28 8.96 -14.92
C GLY A 516 -17.38 8.25 -14.11
N PRO A 517 -18.66 8.60 -14.34
CA PRO A 517 -19.78 8.09 -13.56
C PRO A 517 -19.96 6.57 -13.65
N ASN A 518 -19.59 6.00 -14.80
CA ASN A 518 -19.80 4.58 -15.13
C ASN A 518 -18.54 3.73 -14.92
N TYR A 519 -17.53 4.20 -14.18
CA TYR A 519 -16.21 3.55 -14.08
C TYR A 519 -16.22 2.09 -13.60
N LEU A 520 -17.33 1.63 -13.01
CA LEU A 520 -17.54 0.25 -12.58
C LEU A 520 -17.90 -0.70 -13.74
N GLN A 521 -18.33 -0.18 -14.89
CA GLN A 521 -18.63 -0.97 -16.07
C GLN A 521 -17.33 -1.41 -16.76
N GLY A 522 -17.39 -2.57 -17.42
CA GLY A 522 -16.29 -3.08 -18.22
C GLY A 522 -16.11 -2.32 -19.53
N GLY A 523 -14.88 -2.27 -20.03
CA GLY A 523 -14.58 -1.79 -21.38
C GLY A 523 -14.89 -0.32 -21.64
N PRO A 524 -15.25 0.05 -22.88
CA PRO A 524 -15.45 1.44 -23.28
C PRO A 524 -16.54 2.17 -22.49
N GLN A 525 -17.59 1.45 -22.07
CA GLN A 525 -18.71 2.03 -21.32
C GLN A 525 -18.26 2.54 -19.94
N GLY A 526 -17.25 1.90 -19.34
CA GLY A 526 -16.65 2.31 -18.08
C GLY A 526 -15.50 3.30 -18.20
N ASN A 527 -15.31 3.91 -19.36
CA ASN A 527 -14.27 4.90 -19.59
C ASN A 527 -14.87 6.21 -20.10
N ASP A 528 -14.68 7.30 -19.34
CA ASP A 528 -14.96 8.65 -19.83
C ASP A 528 -13.64 9.26 -20.32
N ILE A 529 -13.40 9.21 -21.63
CA ILE A 529 -12.19 9.74 -22.26
C ILE A 529 -11.96 11.23 -21.94
N ARG A 530 -13.04 12.00 -21.67
CA ARG A 530 -12.94 13.42 -21.29
C ARG A 530 -12.41 13.61 -19.87
N ARG A 531 -12.16 12.54 -19.13
CA ARG A 531 -11.57 12.54 -17.78
C ARG A 531 -10.28 11.75 -17.72
N THR A 532 -10.25 10.58 -18.36
CA THR A 532 -9.12 9.65 -18.30
C THR A 532 -8.08 9.91 -19.37
N ASN A 533 -8.47 10.52 -20.50
CA ASN A 533 -7.65 10.66 -21.70
C ASN A 533 -7.04 9.31 -22.17
N VAL A 534 -7.78 8.21 -21.96
CA VAL A 534 -7.47 6.89 -22.52
C VAL A 534 -8.41 6.63 -23.68
N ALA A 535 -7.85 6.35 -24.87
CA ALA A 535 -8.61 6.12 -26.08
C ALA A 535 -9.66 5.00 -25.89
N GLN A 536 -10.87 5.15 -26.42
CA GLN A 536 -11.88 4.10 -26.34
C GLN A 536 -11.46 2.88 -27.14
N ILE A 537 -10.70 3.05 -28.22
CA ILE A 537 -10.08 1.96 -28.97
C ILE A 537 -9.20 1.09 -28.05
N ARG A 538 -8.39 1.71 -27.17
CA ARG A 538 -7.59 1.01 -26.16
C ARG A 538 -8.46 0.21 -25.19
N MET A 539 -9.51 0.85 -24.68
CA MET A 539 -10.42 0.23 -23.70
C MET A 539 -11.21 -0.93 -24.30
N ALA A 540 -11.62 -0.82 -25.57
CA ALA A 540 -12.27 -1.89 -26.31
C ALA A 540 -11.32 -3.08 -26.46
N TYR A 541 -10.08 -2.84 -26.91
CA TYR A 541 -9.07 -3.88 -27.06
C TYR A 541 -8.80 -4.64 -25.75
N ARG A 542 -8.58 -3.91 -24.64
CA ARG A 542 -8.31 -4.51 -23.33
C ARG A 542 -9.47 -5.37 -22.87
N HIS A 543 -10.70 -4.87 -22.99
CA HIS A 543 -11.89 -5.56 -22.54
C HIS A 543 -12.23 -6.77 -23.37
N GLU A 544 -12.19 -6.66 -24.71
CA GLU A 544 -12.44 -7.78 -25.61
C GLU A 544 -11.39 -8.88 -25.39
N THR A 545 -10.12 -8.50 -25.24
CA THR A 545 -9.05 -9.47 -25.00
C THR A 545 -9.25 -10.21 -23.67
N LEU A 546 -9.59 -9.50 -22.59
CA LEU A 546 -9.90 -10.14 -21.31
C LEU A 546 -11.12 -11.06 -21.40
N CYS A 547 -12.20 -10.60 -22.02
CA CYS A 547 -13.42 -11.40 -22.18
C CYS A 547 -13.17 -12.66 -23.01
N ASN A 548 -12.35 -12.57 -24.05
CA ASN A 548 -11.96 -13.72 -24.86
C ASN A 548 -11.16 -14.73 -24.03
N GLU A 549 -10.14 -14.30 -23.27
CA GLU A 549 -9.39 -15.21 -22.38
C GLU A 549 -10.29 -15.90 -21.34
N LEU A 550 -11.22 -15.15 -20.72
CA LEU A 550 -12.17 -15.71 -19.77
C LEU A 550 -13.15 -16.69 -20.44
N SER A 551 -13.64 -16.36 -21.64
CA SER A 551 -14.57 -17.22 -22.38
C SER A 551 -13.90 -18.55 -22.76
N PHE A 552 -12.63 -18.54 -23.18
CA PHE A 552 -11.88 -19.76 -23.44
C PHE A 552 -11.83 -20.69 -22.22
N LEU A 553 -11.66 -20.14 -21.01
CA LEU A 553 -11.63 -20.94 -19.78
C LEU A 553 -13.03 -21.47 -19.43
N VAL A 554 -14.06 -20.63 -19.54
CA VAL A 554 -15.45 -21.04 -19.29
C VAL A 554 -15.89 -22.14 -20.25
N ASP A 555 -15.56 -22.03 -21.53
CA ASP A 555 -15.93 -23.02 -22.53
C ASP A 555 -15.17 -24.34 -22.33
N ALA A 556 -13.91 -24.27 -21.89
CA ALA A 556 -13.15 -25.46 -21.49
C ALA A 556 -13.81 -26.17 -20.30
N VAL A 557 -14.21 -25.43 -19.26
CA VAL A 557 -14.91 -26.01 -18.09
C VAL A 557 -16.26 -26.61 -18.49
N LYS A 558 -17.05 -25.93 -19.31
CA LYS A 558 -18.32 -26.47 -19.82
C LYS A 558 -18.14 -27.75 -20.61
N THR A 559 -17.10 -27.80 -21.44
CA THR A 559 -16.78 -28.98 -22.24
C THR A 559 -16.39 -30.15 -21.32
N ASP A 560 -15.56 -29.89 -20.32
CA ASP A 560 -15.16 -30.91 -19.35
C ASP A 560 -16.35 -31.47 -18.56
N VAL A 561 -17.24 -30.61 -18.05
CA VAL A 561 -18.48 -31.03 -17.38
C VAL A 561 -19.40 -31.83 -18.31
N ALA A 562 -19.47 -31.46 -19.59
CA ALA A 562 -20.26 -32.19 -20.57
C ALA A 562 -19.66 -33.57 -20.91
N THR A 563 -18.32 -33.71 -20.86
CA THR A 563 -17.63 -34.98 -21.12
C THR A 563 -17.50 -35.87 -19.87
N ASN A 564 -17.47 -35.28 -18.68
CA ASN A 564 -17.31 -35.91 -17.38
C ASN A 564 -18.38 -35.35 -16.42
N PRO A 565 -19.66 -35.77 -16.56
CA PRO A 565 -20.71 -35.31 -15.66
C PRO A 565 -20.35 -35.73 -14.21
N PRO A 566 -20.46 -34.82 -13.22
CA PRO A 566 -20.23 -35.18 -11.83
C PRO A 566 -21.22 -36.28 -11.41
N GLU A 567 -20.72 -37.36 -10.80
CA GLU A 567 -21.52 -38.47 -10.25
C GLU A 567 -22.54 -38.01 -9.20
#